data_AF-A0A841HPM2-F1
#
_entry.id   AF-A0A841HPM2-F1
#
_cell.length_a   1.000
_cell.length_b   1.000
_cell.length_c   1.000
_cell.angle_alpha   90.00
_cell.angle_beta   90.00
_cell.angle_gamma   90.00
#
_symmetry.space_group_name_H-M   'P 1'
#
loop_
_entity.id
_entity.type
_entity.pdbx_description
1 polymer ?
#
loop_
_entity_poly.entity_id
_entity_poly.type
_entity_poly.pdbx_seq_one_letter_code
_entity_poly.pdbx_strand_id
1 'polypeptide(L)'
;MSRKKKVSARKAKRAREPAWTRLSDHELLQKRFCDLRLSLRGTMVEKHWKEVQKDLAGRGIRFRPHLWLSEEWFSPDGVPGIAVPFYMAHPRLMRLERLIMDEVEGGNANWLTRILRHEAGHALDNAFRLRRRKGWRKAFGKPSRPYPDIYRPRPASRDYVLHLGHWYAQSHPTEDFAETFAVWLQPRARWRRDYQGWPALNKLEYVDSLMRELKGAHAAVANRDLIEPLSEDTRTLAEHYYQKRARYDLDRPGAYDLRLKRIFGQRSRRKRHLRASTFVRRVRPQLERLLIRRSRLHPYLVHHVLRVVIHRCRELDLVLETSQRDAKRAVLGVLERIMMDILRRDRERYAL
;
A
#
# COMPACT_ATOMS: atom_id res chain seq x y z
N MET A 1 33.94 -10.93 -54.07
CA MET A 1 33.78 -12.00 -53.05
C MET A 1 33.36 -11.37 -51.72
N SER A 2 32.06 -11.40 -51.38
CA SER A 2 31.54 -10.76 -50.15
C SER A 2 31.34 -11.80 -49.05
N ARG A 3 32.15 -11.72 -47.98
CA ARG A 3 32.08 -12.59 -46.80
C ARG A 3 30.85 -12.22 -45.96
N LYS A 4 29.79 -13.01 -46.04
CA LYS A 4 28.64 -12.95 -45.10
C LYS A 4 29.08 -13.36 -43.69
N LYS A 5 29.16 -12.40 -42.76
CA LYS A 5 29.28 -12.66 -41.31
C LYS A 5 28.00 -13.34 -40.82
N LYS A 6 28.09 -14.62 -40.43
CA LYS A 6 27.04 -15.33 -39.67
C LYS A 6 27.02 -14.75 -38.24
N VAL A 7 26.01 -13.94 -37.94
CA VAL A 7 25.69 -13.55 -36.55
C VAL A 7 24.95 -14.73 -35.93
N SER A 8 25.62 -15.50 -35.07
CA SER A 8 24.96 -16.56 -34.31
C SER A 8 24.08 -15.93 -33.23
N ALA A 9 22.76 -16.03 -33.38
CA ALA A 9 21.83 -15.68 -32.33
C ALA A 9 21.98 -16.66 -31.15
N ARG A 10 22.65 -16.25 -30.08
CA ARG A 10 22.61 -16.96 -28.79
C ARG A 10 21.17 -16.91 -28.28
N LYS A 11 20.41 -17.99 -28.44
CA LYS A 11 19.12 -18.20 -27.75
C LYS A 11 19.37 -18.05 -26.24
N ALA A 12 18.86 -16.98 -25.64
CA ALA A 12 18.85 -16.85 -24.19
C ALA A 12 18.10 -18.05 -23.60
N LYS A 13 18.81 -18.90 -22.82
CA LYS A 13 18.16 -19.97 -22.03
C LYS A 13 17.14 -19.28 -21.13
N ARG A 14 15.83 -19.49 -21.38
CA ARG A 14 14.78 -19.12 -20.43
C ARG A 14 15.15 -19.76 -19.08
N ALA A 15 15.26 -18.95 -18.03
CA ALA A 15 15.47 -19.45 -16.68
C ALA A 15 14.35 -20.47 -16.39
N ARG A 16 14.72 -21.69 -16.00
CA ARG A 16 13.75 -22.71 -15.59
C ARG A 16 13.05 -22.19 -14.35
N GLU A 17 11.72 -22.24 -14.34
CA GLU A 17 10.95 -21.87 -13.15
C GLU A 17 11.34 -22.75 -11.96
N PRO A 18 11.43 -22.19 -10.73
CA PRO A 18 11.73 -22.96 -9.54
C PRO A 18 10.71 -24.08 -9.31
N ALA A 19 11.13 -25.26 -8.84
CA ALA A 19 10.24 -26.41 -8.65
C ALA A 19 9.05 -26.12 -7.71
N TRP A 20 9.26 -25.27 -6.69
CA TRP A 20 8.21 -24.91 -5.74
C TRP A 20 7.02 -24.19 -6.39
N THR A 21 7.18 -23.61 -7.58
CA THR A 21 6.07 -22.89 -8.26
C THR A 21 4.94 -23.82 -8.68
N ARG A 22 5.23 -25.12 -8.80
CA ARG A 22 4.31 -26.18 -9.24
C ARG A 22 3.66 -26.94 -8.09
N LEU A 23 4.09 -26.70 -6.86
CA LEU A 23 3.52 -27.33 -5.67
C LEU A 23 2.06 -26.87 -5.47
N SER A 24 1.25 -27.78 -4.93
CA SER A 24 -0.08 -27.42 -4.42
C SER A 24 0.04 -26.37 -3.31
N ASP A 25 -1.06 -25.66 -3.00
CA ASP A 25 -1.05 -24.68 -1.90
C ASP A 25 -0.62 -25.32 -0.58
N HIS A 26 -1.09 -26.54 -0.30
CA HIS A 26 -0.74 -27.28 0.91
C HIS A 26 0.76 -27.57 0.99
N GLU A 27 1.36 -28.12 -0.07
CA GLU A 27 2.79 -28.43 -0.09
C GLU A 27 3.67 -27.17 -0.10
N LEU A 28 3.22 -26.10 -0.77
CA LEU A 28 3.92 -24.83 -0.77
C LEU A 28 3.95 -24.23 0.64
N LEU A 29 2.85 -24.31 1.38
CA LEU A 29 2.76 -23.82 2.76
C LEU A 29 3.78 -24.48 3.71
N GLN A 30 4.21 -25.71 3.42
CA GLN A 30 5.23 -26.42 4.21
C GLN A 30 6.66 -25.99 3.87
N LYS A 31 6.88 -25.10 2.89
CA LYS A 31 8.21 -24.59 2.57
C LYS A 31 8.63 -23.50 3.53
N ARG A 32 9.90 -23.59 3.98
CA ARG A 32 10.57 -22.50 4.70
C ARG A 32 10.89 -21.35 3.77
N PHE A 33 10.89 -20.14 4.31
CA PHE A 33 11.20 -18.94 3.53
C PHE A 33 12.58 -18.99 2.87
N CYS A 34 13.61 -19.34 3.63
CA CYS A 34 14.99 -19.45 3.13
C CYS A 34 15.14 -20.48 1.99
N ASP A 35 14.34 -21.55 1.98
CA ASP A 35 14.39 -22.61 0.97
C ASP A 35 13.77 -22.18 -0.38
N LEU A 36 12.96 -21.12 -0.41
CA LEU A 36 12.35 -20.61 -1.64
C LEU A 36 13.38 -19.91 -2.55
N ARG A 37 14.52 -19.47 -2.00
CA ARG A 37 15.64 -18.81 -2.70
C ARG A 37 15.17 -17.69 -3.62
N LEU A 38 14.30 -16.84 -3.09
CA LEU A 38 13.65 -15.76 -3.83
C LEU A 38 14.64 -14.66 -4.23
N SER A 39 14.32 -13.97 -5.33
CA SER A 39 15.09 -12.83 -5.80
C SER A 39 14.15 -11.75 -6.33
N LEU A 40 14.54 -10.48 -6.14
CA LEU A 40 13.85 -9.35 -6.77
C LEU A 40 14.23 -9.16 -8.24
N ARG A 41 15.28 -9.84 -8.74
CA ARG A 41 15.72 -9.70 -10.13
C ARG A 41 14.64 -10.17 -11.10
N GLY A 42 14.35 -9.38 -12.12
CA GLY A 42 13.34 -9.67 -13.14
C GLY A 42 11.90 -9.52 -12.67
N THR A 43 11.66 -9.02 -11.45
CA THR A 43 10.31 -8.87 -10.89
C THR A 43 9.67 -7.53 -11.27
N MET A 44 8.36 -7.43 -11.04
CA MET A 44 7.64 -6.15 -11.14
C MET A 44 8.17 -5.12 -10.14
N VAL A 45 8.63 -5.55 -8.95
CA VAL A 45 9.26 -4.65 -7.97
C VAL A 45 10.51 -4.01 -8.56
N GLU A 46 11.42 -4.79 -9.15
CA GLU A 46 12.64 -4.24 -9.75
C GLU A 46 12.30 -3.23 -10.86
N LYS A 47 11.31 -3.53 -11.71
CA LYS A 47 10.89 -2.61 -12.77
C LYS A 47 10.38 -1.29 -12.22
N HIS A 48 9.43 -1.35 -11.28
CA HIS A 48 8.83 -0.16 -10.67
C HIS A 48 9.83 0.62 -9.80
N TRP A 49 10.77 -0.09 -9.16
CA TRP A 49 11.84 0.55 -8.42
C TRP A 49 12.77 1.35 -9.33
N LYS A 50 13.13 0.82 -10.50
CA LYS A 50 13.88 1.58 -11.51
C LYS A 50 13.17 2.86 -11.95
N GLU A 51 11.83 2.87 -11.96
CA GLU A 51 11.05 4.10 -12.24
C GLU A 51 11.17 5.10 -11.08
N VAL A 52 10.98 4.67 -9.83
CA VAL A 52 11.16 5.54 -8.66
C VAL A 52 12.59 6.08 -8.56
N GLN A 53 13.60 5.27 -8.88
CA GLN A 53 14.99 5.72 -8.94
C GLN A 53 15.23 6.78 -10.03
N LYS A 54 14.53 6.71 -11.16
CA LYS A 54 14.55 7.76 -12.19
C LYS A 54 13.88 9.03 -11.69
N ASP A 55 12.75 8.91 -10.96
CA ASP A 55 12.07 10.06 -10.36
C ASP A 55 13.00 10.78 -9.36
N LEU A 56 13.68 10.04 -8.48
CA LEU A 56 14.69 10.58 -7.56
C LEU A 56 15.84 11.28 -8.30
N ALA A 57 16.42 10.62 -9.30
CA ALA A 57 17.51 11.16 -10.09
C ALA A 57 17.10 12.42 -10.86
N GLY A 58 15.88 12.45 -11.41
CA GLY A 58 15.32 13.63 -12.09
C GLY A 58 15.11 14.82 -11.16
N ARG A 59 14.96 14.58 -9.85
CA ARG A 59 14.96 15.62 -8.80
C ARG A 59 16.37 15.97 -8.30
N GLY A 60 17.42 15.34 -8.83
CA GLY A 60 18.80 15.53 -8.43
C GLY A 60 19.18 14.88 -7.09
N ILE A 61 18.36 13.95 -6.60
CA ILE A 61 18.65 13.14 -5.42
C ILE A 61 19.50 11.95 -5.87
N ARG A 62 20.77 11.93 -5.45
CA ARG A 62 21.73 10.85 -5.83
C ARG A 62 21.55 9.57 -5.02
N PHE A 63 20.98 9.69 -3.82
CA PHE A 63 20.76 8.56 -2.93
C PHE A 63 19.81 7.53 -3.55
N ARG A 64 20.17 6.25 -3.41
CA ARG A 64 19.40 5.12 -3.92
C ARG A 64 19.26 4.07 -2.81
N PRO A 65 18.09 3.95 -2.18
CA PRO A 65 17.83 2.91 -1.20
C PRO A 65 18.16 1.51 -1.76
N HIS A 66 18.78 0.66 -0.94
CA HIS A 66 18.85 -0.77 -1.27
C HIS A 66 17.51 -1.44 -0.97
N LEU A 67 17.23 -2.53 -1.70
CA LEU A 67 16.07 -3.38 -1.45
C LEU A 67 16.54 -4.74 -0.95
N TRP A 68 15.79 -5.33 -0.03
CA TRP A 68 15.91 -6.75 0.33
C TRP A 68 14.54 -7.39 0.48
N LEU A 69 14.51 -8.72 0.54
CA LEU A 69 13.27 -9.47 0.78
C LEU A 69 13.08 -9.68 2.27
N SER A 70 11.84 -9.50 2.73
CA SER A 70 11.37 -9.77 4.09
C SER A 70 9.91 -10.25 4.05
N GLU A 71 9.22 -10.29 5.18
CA GLU A 71 7.82 -10.70 5.28
C GLU A 71 6.83 -9.62 4.80
N GLU A 72 7.11 -8.35 5.12
CA GLU A 72 6.22 -7.20 4.93
C GLU A 72 6.99 -5.99 4.36
N TRP A 73 6.28 -4.94 3.96
CA TRP A 73 6.90 -3.67 3.57
C TRP A 73 7.29 -2.89 4.83
N PHE A 74 8.54 -2.44 4.92
CA PHE A 74 8.97 -1.48 5.92
C PHE A 74 10.33 -0.87 5.56
N SER A 75 10.66 0.24 6.23
CA SER A 75 11.97 0.88 6.18
C SER A 75 12.44 1.09 7.63
N PRO A 76 13.33 0.21 8.15
CA PRO A 76 13.68 0.22 9.57
C PRO A 76 14.49 1.46 9.95
N ASP A 77 14.30 1.94 11.17
CA ASP A 77 14.98 3.12 11.66
C ASP A 77 16.51 2.99 11.58
N GLY A 78 17.16 4.01 11.02
CA GLY A 78 18.61 4.04 10.86
C GLY A 78 19.16 3.26 9.67
N VAL A 79 18.32 2.54 8.92
CA VAL A 79 18.72 1.80 7.72
C VAL A 79 18.23 2.54 6.46
N PRO A 80 19.12 2.93 5.55
CA PRO A 80 18.76 3.67 4.34
C PRO A 80 18.31 2.71 3.22
N GLY A 81 17.33 1.85 3.49
CA GLY A 81 16.83 0.83 2.56
C GLY A 81 15.39 0.41 2.84
N ILE A 82 14.86 -0.46 1.98
CA ILE A 82 13.45 -0.87 1.97
C ILE A 82 13.34 -2.40 1.98
N ALA A 83 12.62 -2.93 2.97
CA ALA A 83 12.18 -4.31 3.01
C ALA A 83 11.00 -4.52 2.06
N VAL A 84 11.08 -5.57 1.25
CA VAL A 84 10.05 -5.95 0.27
C VAL A 84 9.44 -7.29 0.66
N PRO A 85 8.12 -7.42 0.75
CA PRO A 85 7.48 -8.68 1.10
C PRO A 85 7.76 -9.78 0.08
N PHE A 86 8.02 -10.99 0.59
CA PHE A 86 8.34 -12.18 -0.18
C PHE A 86 7.35 -12.47 -1.32
N TYR A 87 6.06 -12.22 -1.09
CA TYR A 87 5.02 -12.52 -2.06
C TYR A 87 5.14 -11.67 -3.33
N MET A 88 5.82 -10.53 -3.27
CA MET A 88 6.09 -9.67 -4.43
C MET A 88 7.22 -10.20 -5.32
N ALA A 89 7.98 -11.21 -4.87
CA ALA A 89 9.04 -11.81 -5.65
C ALA A 89 8.53 -12.73 -6.77
N HIS A 90 7.29 -13.24 -6.69
CA HIS A 90 6.78 -14.17 -7.69
C HIS A 90 5.24 -14.25 -7.78
N PRO A 91 4.63 -14.33 -8.98
CA PRO A 91 3.17 -14.42 -9.13
C PRO A 91 2.49 -15.58 -8.41
N ARG A 92 3.19 -16.71 -8.22
CA ARG A 92 2.67 -17.86 -7.44
C ARG A 92 2.43 -17.51 -5.98
N LEU A 93 3.33 -16.73 -5.37
CA LEU A 93 3.23 -16.29 -3.99
C LEU A 93 2.21 -15.16 -3.85
N MET A 94 2.12 -14.24 -4.81
CA MET A 94 1.01 -13.26 -4.86
C MET A 94 -0.37 -13.94 -4.87
N ARG A 95 -0.52 -15.07 -5.56
CA ARG A 95 -1.78 -15.84 -5.55
C ARG A 95 -2.06 -16.45 -4.18
N LEU A 96 -1.03 -16.98 -3.51
CA LEU A 96 -1.14 -17.54 -2.17
C LEU A 96 -1.51 -16.46 -1.13
N GLU A 97 -0.81 -15.32 -1.15
CA GLU A 97 -1.11 -14.16 -0.31
C GLU A 97 -2.57 -13.72 -0.49
N ARG A 98 -3.03 -13.58 -1.75
CA ARG A 98 -4.42 -13.21 -2.04
C ARG A 98 -5.46 -14.23 -1.58
N LEU A 99 -5.08 -15.50 -1.56
CA LEU A 99 -5.96 -16.58 -1.12
C LEU A 99 -6.16 -16.52 0.39
N ILE A 100 -5.08 -16.29 1.14
CA ILE A 100 -5.06 -16.37 2.61
C ILE A 100 -5.39 -15.02 3.26
N MET A 101 -4.81 -13.93 2.77
CA MET A 101 -4.93 -12.57 3.32
C MET A 101 -5.94 -11.71 2.57
N ASP A 102 -6.62 -12.26 1.56
CA ASP A 102 -7.62 -11.61 0.72
C ASP A 102 -7.16 -10.42 -0.15
N GLU A 103 -5.96 -9.91 0.10
CA GLU A 103 -5.30 -8.84 -0.61
C GLU A 103 -3.83 -9.16 -0.89
N VAL A 104 -3.20 -8.33 -1.72
CA VAL A 104 -1.75 -8.38 -1.97
C VAL A 104 -1.31 -6.94 -1.98
N GLU A 105 -0.62 -6.52 -0.93
CA GLU A 105 -0.12 -5.16 -0.85
C GLU A 105 0.96 -4.94 -1.91
N GLY A 106 0.74 -3.97 -2.80
CA GLY A 106 1.58 -3.77 -3.98
C GLY A 106 1.22 -4.67 -5.17
N GLY A 107 0.16 -5.49 -5.08
CA GLY A 107 -0.23 -6.39 -6.16
C GLY A 107 -0.79 -5.73 -7.43
N ASN A 108 -0.92 -4.40 -7.45
CA ASN A 108 -1.26 -3.59 -8.62
C ASN A 108 -0.11 -2.61 -8.89
N ALA A 109 0.34 -2.53 -10.14
CA ALA A 109 1.38 -1.61 -10.62
C ALA A 109 1.29 -0.18 -10.06
N ASN A 110 0.11 0.45 -10.09
CA ASN A 110 -0.08 1.80 -9.59
C ASN A 110 0.07 1.89 -8.06
N TRP A 111 -0.35 0.85 -7.35
CA TRP A 111 -0.24 0.79 -5.89
C TRP A 111 1.20 0.47 -5.46
N LEU A 112 1.88 -0.41 -6.19
CA LEU A 112 3.29 -0.74 -6.00
C LEU A 112 4.17 0.51 -6.08
N THR A 113 4.02 1.32 -7.13
CA THR A 113 4.80 2.57 -7.23
C THR A 113 4.49 3.53 -6.07
N ARG A 114 3.25 3.55 -5.56
CA ARG A 114 2.90 4.40 -4.41
C ARG A 114 3.61 3.96 -3.14
N ILE A 115 3.62 2.65 -2.84
CA ILE A 115 4.35 2.09 -1.69
C ILE A 115 5.84 2.37 -1.85
N LEU A 116 6.44 2.06 -3.01
CA LEU A 116 7.88 2.28 -3.22
C LEU A 116 8.30 3.74 -3.04
N ARG A 117 7.44 4.71 -3.43
CA ARG A 117 7.73 6.14 -3.18
C ARG A 117 7.61 6.51 -1.69
N HIS A 118 6.64 5.91 -1.00
CA HIS A 118 6.46 6.09 0.44
C HIS A 118 7.67 5.55 1.20
N GLU A 119 8.05 4.30 0.95
CA GLU A 119 9.22 3.66 1.57
C GLU A 119 10.53 4.38 1.20
N ALA A 120 10.66 4.87 -0.03
CA ALA A 120 11.80 5.70 -0.40
C ALA A 120 11.89 7.00 0.43
N GLY A 121 10.75 7.53 0.89
CA GLY A 121 10.71 8.66 1.82
C GLY A 121 11.34 8.31 3.17
N HIS A 122 10.93 7.20 3.78
CA HIS A 122 11.53 6.71 5.04
C HIS A 122 13.03 6.41 4.89
N ALA A 123 13.42 5.71 3.83
CA ALA A 123 14.83 5.43 3.56
C ALA A 123 15.65 6.73 3.37
N LEU A 124 15.07 7.76 2.74
CA LEU A 124 15.71 9.08 2.60
C LEU A 124 15.82 9.81 3.94
N ASP A 125 14.78 9.74 4.78
CA ASP A 125 14.82 10.28 6.15
C ASP A 125 15.95 9.65 6.97
N ASN A 126 16.11 8.33 6.89
CA ASN A 126 17.22 7.60 7.50
C ASN A 126 18.57 8.06 6.96
N ALA A 127 18.73 8.08 5.64
CA ALA A 127 19.97 8.40 4.96
C ALA A 127 20.50 9.80 5.29
N PHE A 128 19.62 10.79 5.42
CA PHE A 128 19.99 12.19 5.66
C PHE A 128 19.64 12.70 7.06
N ARG A 129 19.12 11.83 7.93
CA ARG A 129 18.69 12.15 9.31
C ARG A 129 17.70 13.32 9.36
N LEU A 130 16.74 13.36 8.42
CA LEU A 130 15.90 14.55 8.19
C LEU A 130 15.05 14.89 9.41
N ARG A 131 14.52 13.89 10.11
CA ARG A 131 13.71 14.04 11.32
C ARG A 131 14.40 14.69 12.51
N ARG A 132 15.73 14.81 12.49
CA ARG A 132 16.49 15.58 13.50
C ARG A 132 16.38 17.09 13.27
N ARG A 133 16.13 17.52 12.03
CA ARG A 133 16.06 18.93 11.64
C ARG A 133 14.89 19.64 12.33
N LYS A 134 15.10 20.88 12.76
CA LYS A 134 14.08 21.71 13.42
C LYS A 134 12.87 21.96 12.50
N GLY A 135 13.13 22.24 11.21
CA GLY A 135 12.08 22.45 10.22
C GLY A 135 11.17 21.23 10.04
N TRP A 136 11.76 20.02 10.01
CA TRP A 136 11.02 18.77 9.88
C TRP A 136 10.07 18.59 11.05
N ARG A 137 10.57 18.76 12.28
CA ARG A 137 9.75 18.65 13.50
C ARG A 137 8.66 19.69 13.59
N LYS A 138 8.90 20.89 13.06
CA LYS A 138 7.88 21.95 12.96
C LYS A 138 6.78 21.59 11.96
N ALA A 139 7.13 20.95 10.84
CA ALA A 139 6.18 20.60 9.79
C ALA A 139 5.34 19.36 10.13
N PHE A 140 5.96 18.30 10.69
CA PHE A 140 5.32 16.98 10.86
C PHE A 140 5.06 16.60 12.33
N GLY A 141 5.77 17.20 13.27
CA GLY A 141 5.70 16.87 14.70
C GLY A 141 6.90 16.06 15.20
N LYS A 142 6.80 15.51 16.41
CA LYS A 142 7.90 14.77 17.06
C LYS A 142 7.97 13.33 16.49
N PRO A 143 9.12 12.89 15.95
CA PRO A 143 9.27 11.52 15.45
C PRO A 143 9.34 10.48 16.59
N SER A 144 9.60 10.91 17.83
CA SER A 144 9.64 10.05 19.01
C SER A 144 8.26 9.81 19.63
N ARG A 145 7.19 10.21 18.96
CA ARG A 145 5.83 9.96 19.44
C ARG A 145 5.57 8.45 19.39
N PRO A 146 4.93 7.84 20.39
CA PRO A 146 4.50 6.45 20.24
C PRO A 146 3.46 6.34 19.13
N TYR A 147 3.50 5.25 18.37
CA TYR A 147 2.40 4.89 17.48
C TYR A 147 1.13 4.66 18.32
N PRO A 148 -0.05 5.06 17.83
CA PRO A 148 -1.28 4.90 18.59
C PRO A 148 -1.66 3.42 18.68
N ASP A 149 -2.00 2.94 19.88
CA ASP A 149 -2.50 1.56 20.08
C ASP A 149 -3.79 1.30 19.27
N ILE A 150 -4.60 2.35 19.06
CA ILE A 150 -5.80 2.31 18.23
C ILE A 150 -5.77 3.45 17.23
N TYR A 151 -5.63 3.12 15.95
CA TYR A 151 -5.63 4.10 14.88
C TYR A 151 -7.05 4.60 14.55
N ARG A 152 -7.26 5.93 14.67
CA ARG A 152 -8.54 6.60 14.37
C ARG A 152 -8.30 7.83 13.50
N PRO A 153 -8.30 7.70 12.16
CA PRO A 153 -8.07 8.83 11.28
C PRO A 153 -9.21 9.85 11.38
N ARG A 154 -8.91 11.07 10.94
CA ARG A 154 -9.83 12.20 10.73
C ARG A 154 -9.98 12.51 9.23
N PRO A 155 -10.86 11.81 8.50
CA PRO A 155 -10.95 11.91 7.04
C PRO A 155 -11.21 13.28 6.41
N ALA A 156 -11.84 14.19 7.13
CA ALA A 156 -12.11 15.55 6.72
C ALA A 156 -10.91 16.49 6.91
N SER A 157 -9.87 16.07 7.64
CA SER A 157 -8.68 16.90 7.86
C SER A 157 -7.99 17.20 6.54
N ARG A 158 -7.66 18.48 6.35
CA ARG A 158 -6.89 19.01 5.22
C ARG A 158 -5.41 19.22 5.57
N ASP A 159 -5.00 18.81 6.76
CA ASP A 159 -3.63 19.00 7.24
C ASP A 159 -2.65 18.00 6.64
N TYR A 160 -3.17 16.93 6.02
CA TYR A 160 -2.40 15.81 5.53
C TYR A 160 -2.61 15.60 4.04
N VAL A 161 -1.57 15.13 3.38
CA VAL A 161 -1.71 14.65 2.01
C VAL A 161 -2.46 13.32 1.95
N LEU A 162 -2.98 12.98 0.78
CA LEU A 162 -3.67 11.72 0.52
C LEU A 162 -2.87 10.89 -0.49
N HIS A 163 -2.00 9.99 -0.02
CA HIS A 163 -1.13 9.18 -0.88
C HIS A 163 -1.22 7.66 -0.71
N LEU A 164 -1.30 7.11 0.49
CA LEU A 164 -1.60 5.70 0.74
C LEU A 164 -2.92 5.58 1.48
N GLY A 165 -3.29 4.31 1.71
CA GLY A 165 -4.51 3.80 2.32
C GLY A 165 -5.03 4.64 3.47
N HIS A 166 -6.34 4.68 3.71
CA HIS A 166 -6.82 4.79 5.10
C HIS A 166 -6.34 6.04 5.88
N TRP A 167 -6.03 7.15 5.19
CA TRP A 167 -5.44 8.37 5.77
C TRP A 167 -4.09 8.16 6.45
N TYR A 168 -3.27 7.25 5.92
CA TYR A 168 -2.05 6.76 6.55
C TYR A 168 -1.10 7.85 7.06
N ALA A 169 -1.03 9.00 6.37
CA ALA A 169 -0.29 10.18 6.81
C ALA A 169 -0.63 10.65 8.25
N GLN A 170 -1.83 10.34 8.76
CA GLN A 170 -2.26 10.71 10.10
C GLN A 170 -1.83 9.74 11.20
N SER A 171 -1.27 8.58 10.83
CA SER A 171 -0.93 7.53 11.80
C SER A 171 0.26 7.92 12.67
N HIS A 172 1.25 8.59 12.08
CA HIS A 172 2.45 9.03 12.79
C HIS A 172 3.16 10.15 12.02
N PRO A 173 3.92 11.07 12.69
CA PRO A 173 4.71 12.10 12.01
C PRO A 173 5.67 11.61 10.93
N THR A 174 6.26 10.42 11.10
CA THR A 174 7.12 9.82 10.07
C THR A 174 6.32 9.39 8.85
N GLU A 175 5.13 8.83 9.05
CA GLU A 175 4.21 8.49 7.95
C GLU A 175 3.73 9.73 7.20
N ASP A 176 3.42 10.82 7.91
CA ASP A 176 3.05 12.09 7.28
C ASP A 176 4.15 12.62 6.35
N PHE A 177 5.41 12.53 6.80
CA PHE A 177 6.56 12.88 5.96
C PHE A 177 6.68 11.96 4.75
N ALA A 178 6.65 10.64 4.93
CA ALA A 178 6.81 9.67 3.84
C ALA A 178 5.70 9.82 2.79
N GLU A 179 4.46 10.03 3.23
CA GLU A 179 3.31 10.31 2.38
C GLU A 179 3.47 11.63 1.61
N THR A 180 3.88 12.70 2.31
CA THR A 180 4.11 14.04 1.72
C THR A 180 5.22 13.98 0.67
N PHE A 181 6.32 13.31 1.00
CA PHE A 181 7.42 13.05 0.08
C PHE A 181 6.96 12.29 -1.16
N ALA A 182 6.15 11.25 -0.98
CA ALA A 182 5.68 10.43 -2.07
C ALA A 182 4.71 11.18 -3.02
N VAL A 183 3.90 12.11 -2.51
CA VAL A 183 3.13 13.06 -3.35
C VAL A 183 4.04 14.02 -4.09
N TRP A 184 5.02 14.60 -3.40
CA TRP A 184 5.96 15.56 -3.99
C TRP A 184 6.79 14.93 -5.13
N LEU A 185 7.24 13.68 -4.96
CA LEU A 185 8.14 12.98 -5.87
C LEU A 185 7.48 12.65 -7.23
N GLN A 186 6.15 12.56 -7.30
CA GLN A 186 5.47 12.10 -8.52
C GLN A 186 5.87 12.93 -9.76
N PRO A 187 6.09 12.30 -10.92
CA PRO A 187 6.37 13.01 -12.16
C PRO A 187 5.25 13.97 -12.51
N ARG A 188 5.58 15.22 -12.84
CA ARG A 188 4.60 16.26 -13.21
C ARG A 188 3.53 16.49 -12.13
N ALA A 189 3.84 16.21 -10.85
CA ALA A 189 2.93 16.46 -9.75
C ALA A 189 2.46 17.91 -9.74
N ARG A 190 1.14 18.11 -9.73
CA ARG A 190 0.51 19.45 -9.64
C ARG A 190 0.07 19.74 -8.21
N TRP A 191 0.86 19.27 -7.24
CA TRP A 191 0.52 19.31 -5.82
C TRP A 191 0.21 20.73 -5.31
N ARG A 192 0.85 21.77 -5.87
CA ARG A 192 0.53 23.18 -5.54
C ARG A 192 -0.92 23.54 -5.82
N ARG A 193 -1.43 23.09 -6.96
CA ARG A 193 -2.81 23.29 -7.37
C ARG A 193 -3.74 22.33 -6.64
N ASP A 194 -3.36 21.05 -6.54
CA ASP A 194 -4.21 20.01 -5.99
C ASP A 194 -4.45 20.18 -4.47
N TYR A 195 -3.49 20.79 -3.75
CA TYR A 195 -3.57 21.13 -2.32
C TYR A 195 -3.74 22.63 -2.05
N GLN A 196 -4.15 23.43 -3.05
CA GLN A 196 -4.38 24.86 -2.84
C GLN A 196 -5.42 25.10 -1.74
N GLY A 197 -5.07 25.95 -0.76
CA GLY A 197 -5.92 26.24 0.40
C GLY A 197 -5.98 25.13 1.46
N TRP A 198 -5.16 24.09 1.35
CA TRP A 198 -5.01 23.06 2.38
C TRP A 198 -3.75 23.33 3.22
N PRO A 199 -3.79 23.18 4.56
CA PRO A 199 -2.59 23.30 5.39
C PRO A 199 -1.49 22.29 5.03
N ALA A 200 -1.85 21.13 4.44
CA ALA A 200 -0.90 20.17 3.89
C ALA A 200 0.05 20.77 2.83
N LEU A 201 -0.36 21.85 2.15
CA LEU A 201 0.48 22.53 1.18
C LEU A 201 1.79 23.05 1.79
N ASN A 202 1.74 23.55 3.03
CA ASN A 202 2.93 24.03 3.73
C ASN A 202 3.96 22.91 3.94
N LYS A 203 3.50 21.67 4.18
CA LYS A 203 4.38 20.49 4.31
C LYS A 203 5.01 20.12 2.97
N LEU A 204 4.24 20.20 1.88
CA LEU A 204 4.74 19.97 0.52
C LEU A 204 5.79 21.01 0.11
N GLU A 205 5.57 22.28 0.45
CA GLU A 205 6.54 23.37 0.21
C GLU A 205 7.80 23.19 1.05
N TYR A 206 7.65 22.78 2.31
CA TYR A 206 8.78 22.41 3.16
C TYR A 206 9.60 21.27 2.56
N VAL A 207 8.96 20.19 2.11
CA VAL A 207 9.63 19.07 1.43
C VAL A 207 10.30 19.54 0.13
N ASP A 208 9.67 20.41 -0.66
CA ASP A 208 10.26 20.96 -1.89
C ASP A 208 11.53 21.75 -1.61
N SER A 209 11.55 22.60 -0.58
CA SER A 209 12.76 23.31 -0.13
C SER A 209 13.83 22.35 0.37
N LEU A 210 13.45 21.41 1.24
CA LEU A 210 14.36 20.43 1.82
C LEU A 210 15.05 19.59 0.74
N MET A 211 14.31 19.15 -0.27
CA MET A 211 14.87 18.33 -1.35
C MET A 211 15.78 19.14 -2.28
N ARG A 212 15.57 20.46 -2.43
CA ARG A 212 16.51 21.34 -3.15
C ARG A 212 17.84 21.45 -2.42
N GLU A 213 17.84 21.54 -1.09
CA GLU A 213 19.06 21.53 -0.28
C GLU A 213 19.84 20.22 -0.41
N LEU A 214 19.13 19.09 -0.51
CA LEU A 214 19.74 17.77 -0.66
C LEU A 214 20.21 17.47 -2.10
N LYS A 215 19.94 18.36 -3.06
CA LYS A 215 20.33 18.16 -4.46
C LYS A 215 21.84 18.03 -4.55
N GLY A 216 22.31 16.89 -5.05
CA GLY A 216 23.75 16.62 -5.12
C GLY A 216 24.43 16.37 -3.77
N ALA A 217 23.74 16.33 -2.64
CA ALA A 217 24.33 15.98 -1.35
C ALA A 217 24.63 14.46 -1.26
N HIS A 218 25.57 14.09 -0.38
CA HIS A 218 25.83 12.70 0.00
C HIS A 218 25.03 12.33 1.25
N ALA A 219 24.56 11.08 1.32
CA ALA A 219 23.87 10.57 2.50
C ALA A 219 24.82 10.50 3.70
N ALA A 220 24.34 10.91 4.87
CA ALA A 220 25.08 10.82 6.13
C ALA A 220 25.12 9.39 6.69
N VAL A 221 24.16 8.55 6.31
CA VAL A 221 24.10 7.13 6.64
C VAL A 221 24.09 6.33 5.35
N ALA A 222 25.03 5.39 5.24
CA ALA A 222 25.23 4.58 4.03
C ALA A 222 25.38 3.07 4.31
N ASN A 223 25.01 2.62 5.52
CA ASN A 223 24.96 1.18 5.83
C ASN A 223 23.99 0.46 4.88
N ARG A 224 24.19 -0.85 4.73
CA ARG A 224 23.33 -1.70 3.90
C ARG A 224 22.80 -2.88 4.70
N ASP A 225 22.57 -2.64 5.98
CA ASP A 225 22.09 -3.65 6.91
C ASP A 225 20.72 -4.18 6.44
N LEU A 226 20.49 -5.45 6.69
CA LEU A 226 19.25 -6.13 6.32
C LEU A 226 18.57 -6.55 7.63
N ILE A 227 17.45 -5.91 7.96
CA ILE A 227 16.65 -6.28 9.12
C ILE A 227 15.64 -7.34 8.70
N GLU A 228 15.57 -8.44 9.46
CA GLU A 228 14.69 -9.59 9.20
C GLU A 228 14.74 -10.05 7.73
N PRO A 229 15.95 -10.37 7.20
CA PRO A 229 16.06 -10.80 5.82
C PRO A 229 15.43 -12.18 5.63
N LEU A 230 14.66 -12.32 4.57
CA LEU A 230 13.94 -13.55 4.24
C LEU A 230 14.86 -14.77 4.05
N SER A 231 16.13 -14.53 3.69
CA SER A 231 17.15 -15.58 3.53
C SER A 231 17.52 -16.28 4.84
N GLU A 232 17.27 -15.64 5.98
CA GLU A 232 17.58 -16.15 7.32
C GLU A 232 16.33 -16.69 8.04
N ASP A 233 15.14 -16.45 7.48
CA ASP A 233 13.88 -16.92 8.07
C ASP A 233 13.68 -18.42 7.82
N THR A 234 13.67 -19.18 8.91
CA THR A 234 13.50 -20.63 8.92
C THR A 234 12.05 -21.07 9.11
N ARG A 235 11.12 -20.15 9.38
CA ARG A 235 9.69 -20.49 9.46
C ARG A 235 9.17 -20.93 8.11
N THR A 236 8.18 -21.80 8.18
CA THR A 236 7.34 -22.19 7.04
C THR A 236 6.35 -21.07 6.69
N LEU A 237 5.91 -21.06 5.43
CA LEU A 237 4.82 -20.18 5.01
C LEU A 237 3.55 -20.42 5.86
N ALA A 238 3.27 -21.67 6.26
CA ALA A 238 2.14 -22.02 7.13
C ALA A 238 2.20 -21.30 8.48
N GLU A 239 3.34 -21.34 9.17
CA GLU A 239 3.55 -20.69 10.47
C GLU A 239 3.41 -19.17 10.35
N HIS A 240 4.00 -18.57 9.31
CA HIS A 240 3.84 -17.14 9.02
C HIS A 240 2.37 -16.76 8.87
N TYR A 241 1.61 -17.47 8.03
CA TYR A 241 0.20 -17.15 7.81
C TYR A 241 -0.68 -17.39 9.04
N TYR A 242 -0.34 -18.37 9.87
CA TYR A 242 -1.02 -18.59 11.15
C TYR A 242 -0.81 -17.38 12.08
N GLN A 243 0.43 -16.94 12.27
CA GLN A 243 0.78 -15.78 13.11
C GLN A 243 0.17 -14.48 12.56
N LYS A 244 0.25 -14.27 11.25
CA LYS A 244 -0.29 -13.09 10.58
C LYS A 244 -1.80 -12.98 10.76
N ARG A 245 -2.55 -14.07 10.60
CA ARG A 245 -4.02 -14.07 10.81
C ARG A 245 -4.41 -13.77 12.25
N ALA A 246 -3.70 -14.33 13.23
CA ALA A 246 -3.96 -14.07 14.64
C ALA A 246 -3.81 -12.58 14.99
N ARG A 247 -2.80 -11.88 14.42
CA ARG A 247 -2.65 -10.43 14.57
C ARG A 247 -3.83 -9.66 13.95
N TYR A 248 -4.22 -10.01 12.72
CA TYR A 248 -5.29 -9.31 11.98
C TYR A 248 -6.70 -9.48 12.58
N ASP A 249 -6.98 -10.59 13.28
CA ASP A 249 -8.30 -10.83 13.90
C ASP A 249 -8.56 -9.92 15.12
N LEU A 250 -7.51 -9.39 15.76
CA LEU A 250 -7.61 -8.49 16.92
C LEU A 250 -8.00 -7.03 16.55
N ASP A 251 -7.84 -6.64 15.28
CA ASP A 251 -7.88 -5.23 14.84
C ASP A 251 -9.24 -4.74 14.25
N ARG A 252 -10.36 -5.43 14.47
CA ARG A 252 -11.63 -5.12 13.76
C ARG A 252 -12.75 -4.47 14.58
N PRO A 253 -13.14 -3.22 14.26
CA PRO A 253 -14.43 -2.67 14.66
C PRO A 253 -15.56 -3.07 13.68
N GLY A 254 -16.57 -3.80 14.18
CA GLY A 254 -17.74 -4.29 13.42
C GLY A 254 -18.86 -3.26 13.11
N ALA A 255 -18.56 -1.96 13.09
CA ALA A 255 -19.57 -0.90 13.10
C ALA A 255 -20.56 -0.91 11.92
N TYR A 256 -20.19 -1.51 10.78
CA TYR A 256 -21.01 -1.52 9.56
C TYR A 256 -21.47 -2.92 9.13
N ASP A 257 -21.07 -3.96 9.85
CA ASP A 257 -21.34 -5.36 9.49
C ASP A 257 -22.83 -5.69 9.49
N LEU A 258 -23.56 -5.18 10.49
CA LEU A 258 -25.01 -5.37 10.60
C LEU A 258 -25.78 -4.78 9.41
N ARG A 259 -25.26 -3.73 8.77
CA ARG A 259 -25.87 -3.14 7.58
C ARG A 259 -25.53 -3.96 6.34
N LEU A 260 -24.30 -4.43 6.21
CA LEU A 260 -23.91 -5.30 5.11
C LEU A 260 -24.67 -6.63 5.14
N LYS A 261 -24.86 -7.23 6.32
CA LYS A 261 -25.69 -8.43 6.56
C LYS A 261 -27.18 -8.23 6.26
N ARG A 262 -27.69 -6.99 6.24
CA ARG A 262 -29.08 -6.69 5.83
C ARG A 262 -29.22 -6.56 4.31
N ILE A 263 -28.17 -6.11 3.63
CA ILE A 263 -28.18 -5.94 2.17
C ILE A 263 -27.93 -7.27 1.46
N PHE A 264 -27.01 -8.04 2.02
CA PHE A 264 -26.56 -9.32 1.50
C PHE A 264 -26.87 -10.40 2.52
N GLY A 265 -27.27 -11.58 2.05
CA GLY A 265 -27.49 -12.72 2.92
C GLY A 265 -26.21 -13.48 3.23
N GLN A 266 -26.34 -14.49 4.09
CA GLN A 266 -25.26 -15.41 4.40
C GLN A 266 -25.26 -16.59 3.44
N ARG A 267 -24.07 -17.09 3.12
CA ARG A 267 -23.94 -18.25 2.26
C ARG A 267 -24.60 -19.48 2.89
N SER A 268 -25.61 -20.02 2.21
CA SER A 268 -26.20 -21.33 2.52
C SER A 268 -25.62 -22.42 1.62
N ARG A 269 -25.38 -23.62 2.17
CA ARG A 269 -24.91 -24.81 1.42
C ARG A 269 -25.86 -25.23 0.28
N ARG A 270 -27.12 -24.81 0.32
CA ARG A 270 -28.19 -25.29 -0.58
C ARG A 270 -28.30 -24.54 -1.91
N LYS A 271 -27.66 -23.38 -2.10
CA LYS A 271 -27.80 -22.55 -3.33
C LYS A 271 -26.48 -21.90 -3.76
N ARG A 272 -26.19 -21.88 -5.07
CA ARG A 272 -25.07 -21.12 -5.65
C ARG A 272 -25.46 -19.65 -5.82
N HIS A 273 -25.11 -18.81 -4.86
CA HIS A 273 -25.27 -17.36 -4.95
C HIS A 273 -23.98 -16.64 -5.37
N LEU A 274 -24.10 -15.50 -6.03
CA LEU A 274 -22.97 -14.62 -6.34
C LEU A 274 -22.42 -14.01 -5.06
N ARG A 275 -21.11 -14.12 -4.80
CA ARG A 275 -20.47 -13.49 -3.64
C ARG A 275 -20.67 -11.97 -3.66
N ALA A 276 -21.06 -11.39 -2.54
CA ALA A 276 -21.30 -9.95 -2.39
C ALA A 276 -20.05 -9.13 -2.72
N SER A 277 -18.87 -9.57 -2.27
CA SER A 277 -17.58 -8.94 -2.59
C SER A 277 -17.30 -8.89 -4.11
N THR A 278 -17.70 -9.94 -4.85
CA THR A 278 -17.56 -10.01 -6.31
C THR A 278 -18.54 -9.07 -7.00
N PHE A 279 -19.79 -9.04 -6.53
CA PHE A 279 -20.80 -8.10 -7.02
C PHE A 279 -20.35 -6.64 -6.83
N VAL A 280 -19.93 -6.26 -5.62
CA VAL A 280 -19.50 -4.89 -5.31
C VAL A 280 -18.28 -4.50 -6.17
N ARG A 281 -17.30 -5.40 -6.36
CA ARG A 281 -16.17 -5.17 -7.29
C ARG A 281 -16.63 -4.90 -8.72
N ARG A 282 -17.66 -5.59 -9.19
CA ARG A 282 -18.21 -5.42 -10.55
C ARG A 282 -18.88 -4.06 -10.73
N VAL A 283 -19.67 -3.60 -9.75
CA VAL A 283 -20.39 -2.31 -9.84
C VAL A 283 -19.55 -1.11 -9.39
N ARG A 284 -18.34 -1.36 -8.85
CA ARG A 284 -17.43 -0.34 -8.31
C ARG A 284 -17.23 0.89 -9.21
N PRO A 285 -16.93 0.79 -10.53
CA PRO A 285 -16.71 1.98 -11.36
C PRO A 285 -17.94 2.88 -11.52
N GLN A 286 -19.15 2.32 -11.36
CA GLN A 286 -20.39 3.09 -11.37
C GLN A 286 -20.59 3.81 -10.03
N LEU A 287 -20.35 3.10 -8.92
CA LEU A 287 -20.44 3.66 -7.57
C LEU A 287 -19.42 4.79 -7.36
N GLU A 288 -18.17 4.63 -7.82
CA GLU A 288 -17.13 5.67 -7.74
C GLU A 288 -17.57 6.96 -8.45
N ARG A 289 -18.03 6.87 -9.70
CA ARG A 289 -18.50 8.04 -10.46
C ARG A 289 -19.66 8.75 -9.78
N LEU A 290 -20.62 8.01 -9.23
CA LEU A 290 -21.78 8.58 -8.54
C LEU A 290 -21.37 9.29 -7.25
N LEU A 291 -20.52 8.65 -6.44
CA LEU A 291 -20.09 9.17 -5.15
C LEU A 291 -19.18 10.39 -5.30
N ILE A 292 -18.24 10.39 -6.25
CA ILE A 292 -17.36 11.54 -6.51
C ILE A 292 -18.18 12.75 -6.96
N ARG A 293 -19.12 12.55 -7.90
CA ARG A 293 -19.96 13.65 -8.41
C ARG A 293 -20.85 14.25 -7.33
N ARG A 294 -21.45 13.42 -6.47
CA ARG A 294 -22.43 13.86 -5.47
C ARG A 294 -21.80 14.46 -4.22
N SER A 295 -20.70 13.88 -3.74
CA SER A 295 -20.19 14.22 -2.41
C SER A 295 -19.28 15.45 -2.38
N ARG A 296 -18.72 15.88 -3.52
CA ARG A 296 -17.61 16.86 -3.61
C ARG A 296 -16.40 16.48 -2.72
N LEU A 297 -16.34 15.23 -2.26
CA LEU A 297 -15.25 14.71 -1.44
C LEU A 297 -14.11 14.22 -2.33
N HIS A 298 -12.91 14.20 -1.76
CA HIS A 298 -11.74 13.76 -2.49
C HIS A 298 -11.92 12.31 -2.99
N PRO A 299 -11.61 12.00 -4.28
CA PRO A 299 -11.77 10.65 -4.85
C PRO A 299 -11.14 9.53 -4.02
N TYR A 300 -10.13 9.88 -3.25
CA TYR A 300 -9.44 8.98 -2.36
C TYR A 300 -10.33 8.38 -1.26
N LEU A 301 -11.17 9.19 -0.60
CA LEU A 301 -12.10 8.74 0.43
C LEU A 301 -13.12 7.74 -0.15
N VAL A 302 -13.62 8.03 -1.36
CA VAL A 302 -14.54 7.14 -2.09
C VAL A 302 -13.90 5.78 -2.37
N HIS A 303 -12.67 5.78 -2.91
CA HIS A 303 -11.94 4.55 -3.18
C HIS A 303 -11.66 3.73 -1.92
N HIS A 304 -11.36 4.38 -0.80
CA HIS A 304 -11.10 3.73 0.47
C HIS A 304 -12.36 3.07 1.04
N VAL A 305 -13.47 3.79 1.15
CA VAL A 305 -14.73 3.25 1.69
C VAL A 305 -15.24 2.06 0.87
N LEU A 306 -15.08 2.11 -0.46
CA LEU A 306 -15.38 0.98 -1.34
C LEU A 306 -14.49 -0.24 -1.06
N ARG A 307 -13.19 -0.04 -0.79
CA ARG A 307 -12.27 -1.13 -0.43
C ARG A 307 -12.70 -1.80 0.88
N VAL A 308 -13.03 -0.99 1.89
CA VAL A 308 -13.51 -1.48 3.19
C VAL A 308 -14.78 -2.31 3.02
N VAL A 309 -15.78 -1.82 2.28
CA VAL A 309 -17.03 -2.58 2.05
C VAL A 309 -16.79 -3.88 1.29
N ILE A 310 -15.95 -3.87 0.25
CA ILE A 310 -15.60 -5.10 -0.50
C ILE A 310 -14.92 -6.12 0.42
N HIS A 311 -14.00 -5.66 1.26
CA HIS A 311 -13.32 -6.50 2.25
C HIS A 311 -14.37 -7.07 3.22
N ARG A 312 -15.14 -6.24 3.92
CA ARG A 312 -16.17 -6.67 4.88
C ARG A 312 -17.17 -7.68 4.32
N CYS A 313 -17.62 -7.50 3.08
CA CYS A 313 -18.51 -8.46 2.41
C CYS A 313 -17.89 -9.86 2.22
N ARG A 314 -16.57 -9.96 2.08
CA ARG A 314 -15.85 -11.23 1.94
C ARG A 314 -15.67 -11.94 3.29
N GLU A 315 -15.30 -11.19 4.33
CA GLU A 315 -15.08 -11.71 5.70
C GLU A 315 -16.33 -12.39 6.24
N LEU A 316 -17.46 -11.72 6.03
CA LEU A 316 -18.76 -12.13 6.53
C LEU A 316 -19.39 -13.23 5.64
N ASP A 317 -18.64 -13.72 4.65
CA ASP A 317 -19.04 -14.65 3.57
C ASP A 317 -20.43 -14.32 3.00
N LEU A 318 -20.64 -13.04 2.69
CA LEU A 318 -21.94 -12.54 2.23
C LEU A 318 -22.18 -12.85 0.76
N VAL A 319 -23.44 -13.07 0.43
CA VAL A 319 -23.90 -13.42 -0.91
C VAL A 319 -25.09 -12.56 -1.35
N LEU A 320 -25.23 -12.40 -2.66
CA LEU A 320 -26.33 -11.66 -3.26
C LEU A 320 -27.61 -12.50 -3.24
N GLU A 321 -28.62 -12.02 -2.51
CA GLU A 321 -29.96 -12.62 -2.44
C GLU A 321 -31.04 -11.79 -3.14
N THR A 322 -30.76 -10.51 -3.39
CA THR A 322 -31.67 -9.56 -4.03
C THR A 322 -31.28 -9.27 -5.47
N SER A 323 -32.11 -8.51 -6.19
CA SER A 323 -31.79 -8.07 -7.54
C SER A 323 -30.49 -7.23 -7.55
N GLN A 324 -29.70 -7.31 -8.63
CA GLN A 324 -28.49 -6.50 -8.76
C GLN A 324 -28.78 -4.98 -8.69
N ARG A 325 -29.98 -4.56 -9.12
CA ARG A 325 -30.40 -3.15 -9.08
C ARG A 325 -30.60 -2.68 -7.64
N ASP A 326 -31.29 -3.46 -6.83
CA ASP A 326 -31.61 -3.10 -5.45
C ASP A 326 -30.38 -3.21 -4.55
N ALA A 327 -29.58 -4.26 -4.71
CA ALA A 327 -28.30 -4.38 -4.02
C ALA A 327 -27.36 -3.21 -4.34
N LYS A 328 -27.28 -2.77 -5.61
CA LYS A 328 -26.45 -1.61 -5.98
C LYS A 328 -26.92 -0.33 -5.29
N ARG A 329 -28.24 -0.09 -5.25
CA ARG A 329 -28.83 1.09 -4.58
C ARG A 329 -28.58 1.05 -3.08
N ALA A 330 -28.76 -0.10 -2.44
CA ALA A 330 -28.53 -0.28 -1.02
C ALA A 330 -27.05 -0.13 -0.64
N VAL A 331 -26.14 -0.69 -1.45
CA VAL A 331 -24.68 -0.50 -1.30
C VAL A 331 -24.32 0.99 -1.41
N LEU A 332 -24.86 1.71 -2.39
CA LEU A 332 -24.64 3.15 -2.52
C LEU A 332 -25.02 3.90 -1.24
N GLY A 333 -26.21 3.61 -0.67
CA GLY A 333 -26.66 4.25 0.58
C GLY A 333 -25.78 3.91 1.79
N VAL A 334 -25.26 2.68 1.88
CA VAL A 334 -24.29 2.33 2.94
C VAL A 334 -22.97 3.05 2.75
N LEU A 335 -22.46 3.14 1.52
CA LEU A 335 -21.23 3.88 1.23
C LEU A 335 -21.40 5.38 1.56
N GLU A 336 -22.51 5.99 1.17
CA GLU A 336 -22.84 7.40 1.50
C GLU A 336 -22.91 7.60 3.02
N ARG A 337 -23.56 6.69 3.76
CA ARG A 337 -23.65 6.79 5.22
C ARG A 337 -22.30 6.56 5.91
N ILE A 338 -21.50 5.59 5.49
CA ILE A 338 -20.14 5.40 6.02
C ILE A 338 -19.33 6.67 5.81
N MET A 339 -19.38 7.27 4.61
CA MET A 339 -18.70 8.53 4.35
C MET A 339 -19.21 9.67 5.22
N MET A 340 -20.53 9.81 5.42
CA MET A 340 -21.09 10.86 6.28
C MET A 340 -20.75 10.66 7.76
N ASP A 341 -20.78 9.42 8.27
CA ASP A 341 -20.41 9.10 9.64
C ASP A 341 -18.93 9.39 9.89
N ILE A 342 -18.09 9.04 8.91
CA ILE A 342 -16.68 9.42 8.87
C ILE A 342 -16.52 10.94 9.00
N LEU A 343 -17.25 11.73 8.20
CA LEU A 343 -17.14 13.19 8.22
C LEU A 343 -17.76 13.84 9.47
N ARG A 344 -18.82 13.26 10.04
CA ARG A 344 -19.48 13.78 11.26
C ARG A 344 -18.62 13.57 12.49
N ARG A 345 -18.01 12.38 12.63
CA ARG A 345 -17.05 12.07 13.71
C ARG A 345 -15.85 13.02 13.71
N ASP A 346 -15.54 13.60 12.56
CA ASP A 346 -14.51 14.63 12.43
C ASP A 346 -15.00 15.99 12.90
N ARG A 347 -16.25 16.39 12.62
CA ARG A 347 -16.81 17.69 13.04
C ARG A 347 -17.07 17.80 14.55
N GLU A 348 -17.59 16.74 15.17
CA GLU A 348 -17.95 16.72 16.60
C GLU A 348 -16.73 16.81 17.53
N ARG A 349 -15.51 16.62 17.01
CA ARG A 349 -14.26 16.66 17.79
C ARG A 349 -13.48 17.98 17.72
N TYR A 350 -14.04 19.00 17.04
CA TYR A 350 -13.50 20.37 16.98
C TYR A 350 -14.48 21.43 17.53
N ALA A 351 -15.61 21.00 18.11
CA ALA A 351 -16.57 21.87 18.79
C ALA A 351 -16.47 21.80 20.33
N LEU A 352 -15.35 21.26 20.85
CA LEU A 352 -14.99 21.26 22.27
C LEU A 352 -13.55 21.75 22.43
#